data_AF-A0A139CPL5-F1
#
_entry.id   AF-A0A139CPL5-F1
#
_cell.length_a   1.000
_cell.length_b   1.000
_cell.length_c   1.000
_cell.angle_alpha   90.00
_cell.angle_beta   90.00
_cell.angle_gamma   90.00
#
_symmetry.space_group_name_H-M   'P 1'
#
loop_
_entity.id
_entity.type
_entity.pdbx_description
1 polymer ?
#
loop_
_entity_poly.entity_id
_entity_poly.type
_entity_poly.pdbx_seq_one_letter_code
_entity_poly.pdbx_strand_id
1 'polypeptide(L)' 'PDPEMLDLVIEGLANNKIKYGKGYCPCRIPSGDEKEDRKIICPCVYHEDEIAADGSCHCDLFFQNGDNGKKEEQQNDSED' A
#
# COMPACT_ATOMS: atom_id res chain seq x y z
N PRO A 1 -6.16 9.01 9.86
CA PRO A 1 -5.82 9.39 8.46
C PRO A 1 -6.58 10.67 8.12
N ASP A 2 -5.97 11.56 7.33
CA ASP A 2 -6.59 12.79 6.83
C ASP A 2 -7.52 12.47 5.65
N PRO A 3 -8.84 12.79 5.74
CA PRO A 3 -9.79 12.53 4.67
C PRO A 3 -9.44 13.23 3.35
N GLU A 4 -8.90 14.45 3.38
CA GLU A 4 -8.56 15.18 2.16
C GLU A 4 -7.40 14.52 1.43
N MET A 5 -6.41 14.05 2.20
CA MET A 5 -5.27 13.30 1.65
C MET A 5 -5.72 11.97 1.03
N LEU A 6 -6.65 11.26 1.69
CA LEU A 6 -7.19 10.01 1.17
C LEU A 6 -7.86 10.21 -0.20
N ASP A 7 -8.70 11.23 -0.32
CA ASP A 7 -9.39 11.54 -1.58
C ASP A 7 -8.39 11.87 -2.70
N LEU A 8 -7.37 12.69 -2.41
CA LEU A 8 -6.29 13.00 -3.36
C LEU A 8 -5.55 11.75 -3.84
N VAL A 9 -5.27 10.81 -2.95
CA VAL A 9 -4.57 9.57 -3.29
C VAL A 9 -5.44 8.65 -4.13
N ILE A 10 -6.72 8.51 -3.78
CA ILE A 10 -7.69 7.71 -4.55
C ILE A 10 -7.88 8.29 -5.95
N GLU A 11 -8.08 9.60 -6.06
CA GLU A 11 -8.21 10.29 -7.35
C GLU A 11 -6.95 10.14 -8.19
N GLY A 12 -5.77 10.31 -7.59
CA GLY A 12 -4.49 10.13 -8.26
C GLY A 12 -4.30 8.71 -8.82
N LEU A 13 -4.66 7.68 -8.04
CA LEU A 13 -4.64 6.29 -8.48
C LEU A 13 -5.61 6.04 -9.64
N ALA A 14 -6.84 6.57 -9.56
CA ALA A 14 -7.84 6.44 -10.62
C ALA A 14 -7.37 7.12 -11.91
N ASN A 15 -6.84 8.34 -11.81
CA ASN A 15 -6.32 9.09 -12.96
C ASN A 15 -5.13 8.37 -13.61
N ASN A 16 -4.21 7.83 -12.81
CA ASN A 16 -3.10 7.04 -13.34
C ASN A 16 -3.57 5.78 -14.07
N LYS A 17 -4.59 5.10 -13.52
CA LYS A 17 -5.21 3.94 -14.18
C LYS A 17 -5.85 4.30 -15.51
N ILE A 18 -6.56 5.43 -15.59
CA ILE A 18 -7.18 5.92 -16.83
C ILE A 18 -6.09 6.30 -17.86
N LYS A 19 -5.07 7.04 -17.44
CA LYS A 19 -4.04 7.60 -18.33
C LYS A 19 -3.04 6.55 -18.83
N TYR A 20 -2.62 5.64 -17.96
CA TYR A 20 -1.52 4.71 -18.24
C TYR A 20 -1.94 3.24 -18.23
N GLY A 21 -3.22 2.94 -17.97
CA GLY A 21 -3.73 1.57 -17.84
C GLY A 21 -3.37 0.87 -16.52
N LYS A 22 -2.60 1.52 -15.64
CA LYS A 22 -2.16 0.97 -14.35
C LYS A 22 -2.26 2.03 -13.25
N GLY A 23 -2.69 1.63 -12.06
CA GLY A 23 -2.74 2.52 -10.90
C GLY A 23 -1.36 2.72 -10.28
N TYR A 24 -0.49 3.52 -10.91
CA TYR A 24 0.79 3.92 -10.30
C TYR A 24 0.53 4.78 -9.03
N CYS A 25 1.29 4.60 -7.93
CA CYS A 25 1.09 5.46 -6.74
C CYS A 25 1.28 6.92 -7.15
N PRO A 26 0.32 7.82 -6.82
CA PRO A 26 0.37 9.21 -7.22
C PRO A 26 1.53 10.00 -6.61
N CYS A 27 2.12 9.53 -5.51
CA CYS A 27 3.31 10.12 -4.89
C CYS A 27 4.63 9.73 -5.59
N ARG A 28 4.59 8.91 -6.65
CA ARG A 28 5.77 8.50 -7.42
C ARG A 28 5.52 8.66 -8.91
N ILE A 29 6.43 9.36 -9.59
CA ILE A 29 6.29 9.69 -11.01
C ILE A 29 6.85 8.54 -11.85
N PRO A 30 6.08 7.95 -12.79
CA PRO A 30 6.60 6.99 -13.75
C PRO A 30 7.76 7.58 -14.56
N SER A 31 8.87 6.87 -14.60
CA SER A 31 10.10 7.23 -15.29
C SER A 31 10.04 6.95 -16.80
N GLY A 32 9.13 6.07 -17.22
CA GLY A 32 9.07 5.53 -18.58
C GLY A 32 9.89 4.24 -18.77
N ASP A 33 10.69 3.84 -17.78
CA ASP A 33 11.30 2.51 -17.75
C ASP A 33 10.31 1.50 -17.19
N GLU A 34 9.91 0.52 -18.01
CA GLU A 34 8.88 -0.44 -17.62
C GLU A 34 9.27 -1.28 -16.39
N LYS A 35 10.55 -1.58 -16.19
CA LYS A 35 11.01 -2.38 -15.05
C LYS A 35 10.92 -1.58 -13.76
N GLU A 36 11.34 -0.32 -13.79
CA GLU A 36 11.29 0.57 -12.64
C GLU A 36 9.86 0.99 -12.33
N ASP A 37 9.06 1.31 -13.35
CA ASP A 37 7.68 1.75 -13.18
C ASP A 37 6.79 0.65 -12.59
N ARG A 38 7.10 -0.63 -12.85
CA ARG A 38 6.39 -1.75 -12.20
C ARG A 38 6.50 -1.73 -10.68
N LYS A 39 7.59 -1.20 -10.11
CA LYS A 39 7.79 -1.12 -8.65
C LYS A 39 6.82 -0.15 -7.99
N ILE A 40 6.31 0.83 -8.74
CA ILE A 40 5.45 1.89 -8.24
C ILE A 40 3.96 1.68 -8.59
N ILE A 41 3.57 0.53 -9.16
CA ILE A 41 2.16 0.13 -9.31
C ILE A 41 1.58 -0.14 -7.93
N CYS A 42 0.47 0.48 -7.56
CA CYS A 42 -0.19 0.28 -6.27
C CYS A 42 -0.84 -1.12 -6.18
N PRO A 43 -0.66 -1.87 -5.08
CA PRO A 43 0.24 -1.60 -3.95
C PRO A 43 1.72 -1.73 -4.34
N CYS A 44 2.52 -0.67 -4.14
CA CYS A 44 3.90 -0.59 -4.64
C CYS A 44 4.85 -1.39 -3.77
N VAL A 45 5.99 -1.86 -4.30
CA VAL A 45 6.90 -2.76 -3.55
C VAL A 45 7.44 -2.16 -2.24
N TYR A 46 7.37 -0.84 -2.08
CA TYR A 46 7.84 -0.12 -0.89
C TYR A 46 6.84 -0.11 0.27
N HIS A 47 5.54 -0.37 0.01
CA HIS A 47 4.50 -0.08 0.99
C HIS A 47 4.65 -0.88 2.28
N GLU A 48 5.07 -2.16 2.20
CA GLU A 48 5.25 -3.00 3.39
C GLU A 48 6.41 -2.51 4.26
N ASP A 49 7.55 -2.16 3.65
CA ASP A 49 8.72 -1.64 4.35
C ASP A 49 8.42 -0.29 5.01
N GLU A 50 7.69 0.60 4.32
CA GLU A 50 7.25 1.89 4.84
C GLU A 50 6.27 1.71 6.02
N ILE A 51 5.29 0.81 5.89
CA ILE A 51 4.37 0.50 6.99
C ILE A 51 5.14 -0.06 8.20
N ALA A 52 6.14 -0.91 7.98
CA ALA A 52 6.93 -1.48 9.06
C ALA A 52 7.84 -0.45 9.75
N ALA A 53 8.35 0.55 9.01
CA ALA A 53 9.24 1.57 9.54
C ALA A 53 8.49 2.76 10.17
N ASP A 54 7.46 3.25 9.49
CA ASP A 54 6.81 4.53 9.76
C ASP A 54 5.35 4.35 10.24
N GLY A 55 4.82 3.13 10.23
CA GLY A 55 3.43 2.83 10.61
C GLY A 55 2.40 3.10 9.51
N SER A 56 2.80 3.71 8.40
CA SER A 56 1.99 3.89 7.19
C SER A 56 2.84 3.82 5.93
N CYS A 57 2.22 3.53 4.78
CA CYS A 57 2.91 3.70 3.51
C CYS A 57 3.11 5.20 3.22
N HIS A 58 4.08 5.55 2.38
CA HIS A 58 4.38 6.95 2.04
C HIS A 58 3.18 7.73 1.46
N CYS A 59 2.28 7.04 0.77
CA CYS A 59 1.08 7.65 0.19
C CYS A 59 -0.09 7.73 1.22
N ASP A 60 0.14 7.41 2.51
CA ASP A 60 -0.84 7.38 3.62
C ASP A 60 -2.17 6.67 3.31
N LEU A 61 -2.10 5.64 2.45
CA LEU A 61 -3.24 4.83 2.04
C LEU A 61 -3.37 3.55 2.88
N PHE A 62 -2.22 2.95 3.23
CA PHE A 62 -2.13 1.74 4.04
C PHE A 62 -1.45 2.08 5.37
N PHE A 63 -1.96 1.50 6.44
CA PHE A 63 -1.47 1.71 7.80
C PHE A 63 -1.19 0.38 8.46
N GLN A 64 -0.26 0.35 9.40
CA GLN A 64 -0.08 -0.79 10.28
C GLN A 64 -1.39 -0.97 11.04
N ASN A 65 -1.95 -2.18 10.99
CA ASN A 65 -3.18 -2.49 11.71
C ASN A 65 -2.93 -2.33 13.22
N GLY A 66 -3.36 -1.21 13.78
CA GLY A 66 -3.58 -1.07 15.21
C GLY A 66 -4.87 -1.80 15.55
N ASP A 67 -4.76 -3.06 15.98
CA ASP A 67 -5.84 -3.88 16.55
C ASP A 67 -7.10 -4.03 15.68
N ASN A 68 -7.08 -4.95 14.71
CA ASN A 68 -8.28 -5.66 14.23
C ASN A 68 -7.88 -6.95 13.51
N GLY A 69 -7.67 -8.02 14.27
CA GLY A 69 -7.42 -9.36 13.74
C GLY A 69 -6.51 -10.16 14.66
N LYS A 70 -7.11 -10.80 15.66
CA LYS A 70 -6.47 -11.88 16.43
C LYS A 70 -5.87 -12.87 15.44
N LYS A 71 -4.55 -13.04 15.44
CA LYS A 71 -3.94 -14.26 14.91
C LYS A 71 -4.25 -15.34 15.95
N GLU A 72 -5.23 -16.20 15.67
CA GLU A 72 -5.36 -17.47 16.37
C GLU A 72 -4.08 -18.27 16.11
N GLU A 73 -3.21 -18.34 17.11
CA GLU A 73 -2.21 -19.38 17.21
C GLU A 73 -2.93 -20.70 17.44
N GLN A 74 -3.07 -21.50 16.38
CA GLN A 74 -3.34 -22.92 16.53
C GLN A 74 -2.06 -23.56 17.08
N GLN A 75 -1.96 -23.65 18.40
CA GLN A 75 -1.15 -24.69 19.04
C GLN A 75 -2.07 -25.88 19.24
N ASN A 76 -1.90 -26.88 18.38
CA ASN A 76 -2.57 -28.17 18.49
C ASN A 76 -2.18 -28.86 19.79
N ASP A 77 -3.18 -29.40 20.46
CA ASP A 77 -3.10 -30.29 21.61
C ASP A 77 -2.13 -31.46 21.37
N SER A 78 -1.40 -31.83 22.42
CA SER A 78 -0.79 -33.15 22.57
C SER A 78 -1.03 -33.60 24.01
N GLU A 79 -1.85 -34.64 24.11
CA GLU A 79 -2.36 -35.30 25.29
C GLU A 79 -1.24 -35.87 26.18
N ASP A 80 -1.40 -35.74 27.51
CA ASP A 80 -1.24 -36.80 28.52
C ASP A 80 -1.89 -36.37 29.85
#